data_AF-K9KB66-F1
#
_entry.id   AF-K9KB66-F1
#
_cell.length_a   1.000
_cell.length_b   1.000
_cell.length_c   1.000
_cell.angle_alpha   90.00
_cell.angle_beta   90.00
_cell.angle_gamma   90.00
#
_symmetry.space_group_name_H-M   'P 1'
#
loop_
_entity.id
_entity.type
_entity.pdbx_description
1 polymer ?
#
loop_
_entity_poly.entity_id
_entity_poly.type
_entity_poly.pdbx_seq_one_letter_code
_entity_poly.pdbx_strand_id
1 'polypeptide(L)'
;RKLNSMPMEERKAKAAAISTSRVLTQEDFQKIRMAQMRKELDAAPGKAQKRKYIEIDSDEEPRGELLSLRDIERLHKKPKSDKETRLATAMAGKTDRKEFVRKKTKMNPFSSSTNKEKKKQKNFMMMRYSHNVRSKNKRSFREKQLALRDALLKKRKRMK
;
A
#
# COMPACT_ATOMS: atom_id res chain seq x y z
N ARG A 1 34.59 42.86 20.23
CA ARG A 1 35.55 43.71 20.98
C ARG A 1 36.35 42.94 22.05
N LYS A 2 35.81 41.92 22.76
CA LYS A 2 36.55 41.17 23.81
C LYS A 2 37.67 40.24 23.35
N LEU A 3 37.65 39.73 22.11
CA LEU A 3 38.74 38.85 21.62
C LEU A 3 40.05 39.62 21.41
N ASN A 4 39.97 40.86 20.90
CA ASN A 4 41.13 41.69 20.59
C ASN A 4 41.85 42.25 21.83
N SER A 5 41.25 42.11 23.02
CA SER A 5 41.83 42.54 24.30
C SER A 5 42.50 41.41 25.09
N MET A 6 42.45 40.15 24.63
CA MET A 6 43.08 39.02 25.34
C MET A 6 44.52 38.75 24.85
N PRO A 7 45.42 38.22 25.69
CA PRO A 7 46.76 37.77 25.29
C PRO A 7 46.71 36.73 24.15
N MET A 8 47.73 36.70 23.30
CA MET A 8 47.77 35.82 22.12
C MET A 8 47.73 34.32 22.48
N GLU A 9 48.31 33.94 23.62
CA GLU A 9 48.32 32.55 24.10
C GLU A 9 46.93 32.09 24.53
N GLU A 10 46.19 32.92 25.27
CA GLU A 10 44.82 32.61 25.68
C GLU A 10 43.87 32.49 24.48
N ARG A 11 44.10 33.26 23.42
CA ARG A 11 43.33 33.14 22.17
C ARG A 11 43.59 31.80 21.48
N LYS A 12 44.86 31.36 21.42
CA LYS A 12 45.22 30.07 20.82
C LYS A 12 44.65 28.91 21.63
N ALA A 13 44.74 28.95 22.96
CA ALA A 13 44.17 27.91 23.83
C ALA A 13 42.64 27.83 23.68
N LYS A 14 41.94 28.97 23.64
CA LYS A 14 40.48 29.00 23.39
C LYS A 14 40.12 28.51 21.99
N ALA A 15 40.90 28.87 20.97
CA ALA A 15 40.69 28.38 19.61
C ALA A 15 40.86 26.85 19.52
N ALA A 16 41.90 26.29 20.17
CA ALA A 16 42.13 24.86 20.23
C ALA A 16 41.03 24.11 21.02
N ALA A 17 40.56 24.69 22.13
CA ALA A 17 39.45 24.14 22.90
C ALA A 17 38.14 24.16 22.09
N ILE A 18 37.89 25.23 21.32
CA ILE A 18 36.72 25.33 20.44
C ILE A 18 36.85 24.36 19.26
N SER A 19 38.02 24.23 18.63
CA SER A 19 38.19 23.31 17.50
C SER A 19 38.09 21.84 17.89
N THR A 20 38.45 21.50 19.14
CA THR A 20 38.34 20.13 19.67
C THR A 20 36.94 19.80 20.18
N SER A 21 36.24 20.77 20.78
CA SER A 21 34.89 20.55 21.34
C SER A 21 33.77 20.82 20.34
N ARG A 22 33.97 21.71 19.38
CA ARG A 22 32.91 22.16 18.45
C ARG A 22 33.06 21.46 17.11
N VAL A 23 32.06 20.64 16.80
CA VAL A 23 31.97 19.87 15.54
C VAL A 23 31.61 20.77 14.34
N LEU A 24 30.92 21.89 14.56
CA LEU A 24 30.44 22.80 13.51
C LEU A 24 31.29 24.08 13.43
N THR A 25 31.66 24.46 12.21
CA THR A 25 32.41 25.70 11.91
C THR A 25 31.48 26.91 11.79
N GLN A 26 32.06 28.12 11.76
CA GLN A 26 31.29 29.35 11.58
C GLN A 26 30.55 29.39 10.23
N GLU A 27 31.13 28.79 9.19
CA GLU A 27 30.53 28.67 7.86
C GLU A 27 29.28 27.78 7.91
N ASP A 28 29.31 26.70 8.69
CA ASP A 28 28.15 25.83 8.88
C ASP A 28 26.99 26.55 9.58
N PHE A 29 27.28 27.41 10.57
CA PHE A 29 26.25 28.25 11.20
C PHE A 29 25.66 29.29 10.24
N GLN A 30 26.40 29.73 9.22
CA GLN A 30 25.87 30.58 8.18
C GLN A 30 24.96 29.79 7.24
N LYS A 31 25.38 28.59 6.81
CA LYS A 31 24.55 27.70 5.99
C LYS A 31 23.22 27.34 6.66
N ILE A 32 23.26 26.99 7.95
CA ILE A 32 22.06 26.67 8.74
C ILE A 32 21.12 27.89 8.81
N ARG A 33 21.66 29.09 9.06
CA ARG A 33 20.86 30.33 9.09
C ARG A 33 20.21 30.61 7.74
N MET A 34 20.95 30.48 6.64
CA MET A 34 20.40 30.66 5.30
C MET A 34 19.26 29.67 5.01
N ALA A 35 19.41 28.41 5.41
CA ALA A 35 18.37 27.41 5.24
C ALA A 35 17.11 27.69 6.09
N GLN A 36 17.28 28.16 7.33
CA GLN A 36 16.17 28.58 8.19
C GLN A 36 15.41 29.77 7.58
N MET A 37 16.13 30.79 7.10
CA MET A 37 15.51 31.93 6.42
C MET A 37 14.73 31.51 5.18
N ARG A 38 15.28 30.61 4.35
CA ARG A 38 14.56 30.05 3.19
C ARG A 38 13.28 29.32 3.61
N LYS A 39 13.35 28.51 4.66
CA LYS A 39 12.18 27.80 5.21
C LYS A 39 11.08 28.77 5.65
N GLU A 40 11.43 29.86 6.32
CA GLU A 40 10.45 30.88 6.76
C GLU A 40 9.79 31.60 5.58
N LEU A 41 10.56 31.91 4.52
CA LEU A 41 10.03 32.51 3.30
C LEU A 41 9.09 31.53 2.55
N ASP A 42 9.46 30.26 2.46
CA ASP A 42 8.67 29.23 1.76
C ASP A 42 7.42 28.80 2.56
N ALA A 43 7.40 28.98 3.89
CA ALA A 43 6.30 28.59 4.75
C ALA A 43 5.01 29.42 4.56
N ALA A 44 5.10 30.57 3.87
CA ALA A 44 3.96 31.41 3.53
C ALA A 44 3.64 31.35 2.03
N PRO A 45 3.10 30.23 1.50
CA PRO A 45 2.65 30.18 0.12
C PRO A 45 1.54 31.21 -0.07
N GLY A 46 1.74 32.15 -0.99
CA GLY A 46 0.71 33.12 -1.36
C GLY A 46 -0.58 32.39 -1.77
N LYS A 47 -1.73 33.05 -1.66
CA LYS A 47 -3.10 32.48 -1.85
C LYS A 47 -3.32 31.63 -3.12
N ALA A 48 -2.40 31.67 -4.10
CA ALA A 48 -2.46 30.92 -5.35
C ALA A 48 -1.55 29.68 -5.44
N GLN A 49 -0.58 29.50 -4.53
CA GLN A 49 0.30 28.32 -4.57
C GLN A 49 -0.39 27.11 -3.93
N LYS A 50 -0.93 26.24 -4.78
CA LYS A 50 -1.42 24.93 -4.36
C LYS A 50 -0.24 24.12 -3.80
N ARG A 51 -0.41 23.53 -2.61
CA ARG A 51 0.55 22.57 -2.04
C ARG A 51 0.90 21.54 -3.11
N LYS A 52 2.18 21.47 -3.50
CA LYS A 52 2.62 20.39 -4.40
C LYS A 52 2.42 19.07 -3.65
N TYR A 53 1.85 18.08 -4.34
CA TYR A 53 1.79 16.73 -3.83
C TYR A 53 3.23 16.21 -3.84
N ILE A 54 3.89 16.25 -2.69
CA ILE A 54 5.18 15.60 -2.51
C ILE A 54 4.85 14.11 -2.45
N GLU A 55 5.28 13.35 -3.46
CA GLU A 55 5.20 11.89 -3.42
C GLU A 55 6.04 11.42 -2.23
N ILE A 56 5.36 10.99 -1.18
CA ILE A 56 5.96 10.50 0.06
C ILE A 56 6.75 9.19 -0.20
N ASP A 57 6.71 8.61 -1.40
CA ASP A 57 7.20 7.24 -1.63
C ASP A 57 8.52 7.15 -2.42
N SER A 58 9.16 8.27 -2.79
CA SER A 58 10.54 8.18 -3.29
C SER A 58 11.51 8.13 -2.12
N ASP A 59 12.11 6.96 -1.88
CA ASP A 59 13.38 6.82 -1.13
C ASP A 59 14.58 7.40 -1.92
N GLU A 60 14.29 8.22 -2.93
CA GLU A 60 15.17 8.66 -4.00
C GLU A 60 15.39 10.17 -4.00
N GLU A 61 14.85 10.90 -2.99
CA GLU A 61 15.35 12.25 -2.75
C GLU A 61 16.81 12.14 -2.28
N PRO A 62 17.77 12.78 -3.00
CA PRO A 62 19.15 12.74 -2.60
C PRO A 62 19.25 13.34 -1.19
N ARG A 63 19.80 12.56 -0.26
CA ARG A 63 20.02 13.00 1.12
C ARG A 63 20.85 14.28 1.10
N GLY A 64 20.20 15.41 1.34
CA GLY A 64 20.84 16.72 1.36
C GLY A 64 21.80 16.87 2.55
N GLU A 65 22.54 17.98 2.58
CA GLU A 65 23.44 18.31 3.69
C GLU A 65 22.68 18.49 5.02
N LEU A 66 21.41 18.93 4.97
CA LEU A 66 20.55 19.11 6.14
C LEU A 66 19.56 17.94 6.28
N LEU A 67 19.40 17.47 7.51
CA LEU A 67 18.45 16.42 7.86
C LEU A 67 17.01 16.95 7.80
N SER A 68 16.12 16.17 7.19
CA SER A 68 14.68 16.42 7.22
C SER A 68 14.03 15.78 8.45
N LEU A 69 12.81 16.20 8.82
CA LEU A 69 12.03 15.53 9.87
C LEU A 69 11.77 14.06 9.54
N ARG A 70 11.59 13.75 8.25
CA ARG A 70 11.36 12.39 7.78
C ARG A 70 12.54 11.46 8.04
N ASP A 71 13.76 11.97 7.90
CA ASP A 71 14.99 11.22 8.20
C ASP A 71 15.11 10.86 9.69
N ILE A 72 14.56 11.71 10.56
CA ILE A 72 14.56 11.53 12.02
C ILE A 72 13.44 10.59 12.46
N GLU A 73 12.22 10.85 12.00
CA GLU A 73 11.02 10.10 12.41
C GLU A 73 10.98 8.69 11.82
N ARG A 74 11.74 8.45 10.73
CA ARG A 74 11.82 7.16 10.04
C ARG A 74 10.44 6.55 9.77
N LEU A 75 9.46 7.41 9.53
CA LEU A 75 8.08 7.05 9.22
C LEU A 75 8.04 6.54 7.78
N HIS A 76 8.24 5.23 7.63
CA HIS A 76 8.15 4.54 6.36
C HIS A 76 7.04 3.49 6.42
N LYS A 77 6.48 3.16 5.25
CA LYS A 77 5.56 2.04 5.13
C LYS A 77 6.29 0.76 5.51
N LYS A 78 5.67 -0.07 6.36
CA LYS A 78 6.24 -1.39 6.68
C LYS A 78 6.45 -2.18 5.38
N PRO A 79 7.65 -2.75 5.15
CA PRO A 79 7.89 -3.56 3.97
C PRO A 79 6.92 -4.75 3.94
N LYS A 80 6.67 -5.28 2.74
CA LYS A 80 5.84 -6.48 2.60
C LYS A 80 6.51 -7.62 3.35
N SER A 81 5.76 -8.31 4.20
CA SER A 81 6.27 -9.46 4.94
C SER A 81 6.55 -10.64 4.00
N ASP A 82 7.68 -11.30 4.24
CA ASP A 82 8.05 -12.52 3.51
C ASP A 82 7.00 -13.62 3.67
N LYS A 83 7.05 -14.62 2.80
CA LYS A 83 6.10 -15.75 2.88
C LYS A 83 6.24 -16.49 4.21
N GLU A 84 7.47 -16.67 4.69
CA GLU A 84 7.75 -17.39 5.94
C GLU A 84 7.20 -16.67 7.16
N THR A 85 7.41 -15.35 7.28
CA THR A 85 6.90 -14.54 8.40
C THR A 85 5.38 -14.48 8.41
N ARG A 86 4.74 -14.47 7.22
CA ARG A 86 3.28 -14.60 7.08
C ARG A 86 2.77 -15.95 7.57
N LEU A 87 3.45 -17.04 7.19
CA LEU A 87 3.09 -18.38 7.64
C LEU A 87 3.28 -18.54 9.14
N ALA A 88 4.39 -18.05 9.70
CA ALA A 88 4.66 -18.07 11.14
C ALA A 88 3.59 -17.32 11.93
N THR A 89 3.22 -16.11 11.49
CA THR A 89 2.13 -15.33 12.11
C THR A 89 0.79 -16.06 12.02
N ALA A 90 0.48 -16.67 10.87
CA ALA A 90 -0.75 -17.43 10.69
C ALA A 90 -0.79 -18.69 11.58
N MET A 91 0.33 -19.38 11.74
CA MET A 91 0.45 -20.55 12.61
C MET A 91 0.37 -20.14 14.09
N ALA A 92 1.01 -19.04 14.49
CA ALA A 92 0.90 -18.49 15.84
C ALA A 92 -0.54 -18.05 16.18
N GLY A 93 -1.28 -17.51 15.20
CA GLY A 93 -2.68 -17.15 15.34
C GLY A 93 -3.65 -18.35 15.37
N LYS A 94 -3.23 -19.53 14.90
CA LYS A 94 -3.96 -20.79 15.08
C LYS A 94 -3.64 -21.33 16.48
N THR A 95 -4.26 -20.75 17.50
CA THR A 95 -4.27 -21.35 18.84
C THR A 95 -5.04 -22.68 18.83
N ASP A 96 -4.89 -23.50 19.89
CA ASP A 96 -5.62 -24.76 20.17
C ASP A 96 -7.14 -24.58 20.36
N ARG A 97 -7.75 -23.67 19.61
CA ARG A 97 -9.20 -23.56 19.50
C ARG A 97 -9.71 -24.84 18.87
N LYS A 98 -10.41 -25.65 19.69
CA LYS A 98 -11.24 -26.76 19.22
C LYS A 98 -12.01 -26.29 18.00
N GLU A 99 -11.78 -26.95 16.88
CA GLU A 99 -12.35 -26.60 15.58
C GLU A 99 -13.80 -26.16 15.74
N PHE A 100 -14.11 -24.88 15.48
CA PHE A 100 -15.49 -24.39 15.37
C PHE A 100 -16.17 -24.92 14.10
N VAL A 101 -15.76 -26.09 13.64
CA VAL A 101 -16.44 -26.81 12.57
C VAL A 101 -17.66 -27.46 13.22
N ARG A 102 -18.83 -27.16 12.67
CA ARG A 102 -20.07 -27.86 13.01
C ARG A 102 -19.80 -29.36 12.86
N LYS A 103 -19.70 -30.08 13.99
CA LYS A 103 -19.54 -31.54 13.98
C LYS A 103 -20.61 -32.13 13.09
N LYS A 104 -20.21 -32.94 12.10
CA LYS A 104 -21.17 -33.68 11.28
C LYS A 104 -21.92 -34.60 12.23
N THR A 105 -23.22 -34.38 12.37
CA THR A 105 -24.06 -35.12 13.34
C THR A 105 -24.26 -36.58 12.96
N LYS A 106 -23.96 -36.96 11.71
CA LYS A 106 -24.04 -38.34 11.22
C LYS A 106 -22.64 -38.84 10.94
N MET A 107 -22.16 -39.75 11.78
CA MET A 107 -20.84 -40.39 11.66
C MET A 107 -20.87 -41.60 10.73
N ASN A 108 -22.04 -42.21 10.51
CA ASN A 108 -22.19 -43.36 9.62
C ASN A 108 -22.25 -42.90 8.14
N PRO A 109 -21.33 -43.33 7.28
CA PRO A 109 -21.31 -43.00 5.84
C PRO A 109 -22.56 -43.43 5.07
N PHE A 110 -23.28 -44.47 5.53
CA PHE A 110 -24.49 -45.01 4.90
C PHE A 110 -25.79 -44.47 5.51
N SER A 111 -25.72 -43.47 6.39
CA SER A 111 -26.93 -42.90 7.00
C SER A 111 -27.82 -42.23 5.95
N SER A 112 -29.14 -42.43 6.08
CA SER A 112 -30.13 -41.73 5.26
C SER A 112 -30.03 -40.21 5.42
N SER A 113 -30.34 -39.45 4.37
CA SER A 113 -30.36 -37.97 4.39
C SER A 113 -31.70 -37.43 4.89
N THR A 114 -31.67 -36.34 5.66
CA THR A 114 -32.89 -35.67 6.15
C THR A 114 -33.58 -34.88 5.03
N ASN A 115 -34.88 -34.60 5.17
CA ASN A 115 -35.61 -33.76 4.20
C ASN A 115 -34.99 -32.35 4.06
N LYS A 116 -34.40 -31.81 5.14
CA LYS A 116 -33.68 -30.52 5.11
C LYS A 116 -32.41 -30.58 4.25
N GLU A 117 -31.66 -31.69 4.31
CA GLU A 117 -30.48 -31.94 3.47
C GLU A 117 -30.88 -32.15 2.01
N LYS A 118 -31.90 -32.99 1.76
CA LYS A 118 -32.45 -33.23 0.42
C LYS A 118 -32.94 -31.92 -0.22
N LYS A 119 -33.59 -31.03 0.53
CA LYS A 119 -34.06 -29.72 0.03
C LYS A 119 -32.90 -28.82 -0.43
N LYS A 120 -31.77 -28.83 0.27
CA LYS A 120 -30.58 -28.05 -0.13
C LYS A 120 -29.98 -28.57 -1.44
N GLN A 121 -29.92 -29.89 -1.61
CA GLN A 121 -29.36 -30.51 -2.80
C GLN A 121 -30.33 -30.50 -3.99
N LYS A 122 -31.65 -30.42 -3.74
CA LYS A 122 -32.69 -30.41 -4.80
C LYS A 122 -32.48 -29.27 -5.79
N ASN A 123 -32.26 -28.04 -5.33
CA ASN A 123 -32.05 -26.90 -6.23
C ASN A 123 -30.79 -27.06 -7.08
N PHE A 124 -29.70 -27.54 -6.47
CA PHE A 124 -28.45 -27.82 -7.19
C PHE A 124 -28.62 -28.92 -8.23
N MET A 125 -29.32 -30.00 -7.90
CA MET A 125 -29.61 -31.08 -8.83
C MET A 125 -30.51 -30.59 -9.97
N MET A 126 -31.56 -29.81 -9.69
CA MET A 126 -32.41 -29.21 -10.71
C MET A 126 -31.62 -28.27 -11.64
N MET A 127 -30.73 -27.43 -11.11
CA MET A 127 -29.87 -26.56 -11.93
C MET A 127 -28.85 -27.34 -12.76
N ARG A 128 -28.19 -28.34 -12.17
CA ARG A 128 -27.19 -29.19 -12.84
C ARG A 128 -27.77 -29.90 -14.06
N TYR A 129 -28.98 -30.43 -13.92
CA TYR A 129 -29.68 -31.12 -15.02
C TYR A 129 -30.53 -30.18 -15.87
N SER A 130 -30.60 -28.89 -15.54
CA SER A 130 -31.34 -27.94 -16.36
C SER A 130 -30.73 -27.87 -17.76
N HIS A 131 -31.61 -27.72 -18.76
CA HIS A 131 -31.21 -27.58 -20.16
C HIS A 131 -30.20 -26.45 -20.32
N ASN A 132 -30.42 -25.29 -19.69
CA ASN A 132 -29.54 -24.12 -19.80
C ASN A 132 -28.09 -24.35 -19.32
N VAL A 133 -27.86 -25.27 -18.37
CA VAL A 133 -26.51 -25.62 -17.88
C VAL A 133 -25.90 -26.74 -18.73
N ARG A 134 -26.70 -27.76 -19.08
CA ARG A 134 -26.27 -28.89 -19.91
C ARG A 134 -26.04 -28.52 -21.38
N SER A 135 -26.82 -27.58 -21.89
CA SER A 135 -26.83 -27.14 -23.29
C SER A 135 -25.94 -25.92 -23.52
N LYS A 136 -25.02 -25.59 -22.60
CA LYS A 136 -23.90 -24.67 -22.89
C LYS A 136 -22.90 -25.29 -23.89
N ASN A 137 -23.41 -25.92 -24.94
CA ASN A 137 -22.69 -26.14 -26.17
C ASN A 137 -22.78 -24.86 -27.01
N LYS A 138 -21.79 -24.67 -27.88
CA LYS A 138 -21.78 -23.55 -28.84
C LYS A 138 -23.11 -23.56 -29.62
N ARG A 139 -23.65 -22.37 -29.93
CA ARG A 139 -24.86 -22.18 -30.76
C ARG A 139 -24.86 -23.13 -31.96
N SER A 140 -26.02 -23.72 -32.27
CA SER A 140 -26.19 -24.52 -33.48
C SER A 140 -25.87 -23.69 -34.73
N PHE A 141 -25.50 -24.35 -35.83
CA PHE A 141 -25.18 -23.63 -37.08
C PHE A 141 -26.34 -22.74 -37.56
N ARG A 142 -27.58 -23.23 -37.42
CA ARG A 142 -28.81 -22.48 -37.72
C ARG A 142 -28.98 -21.24 -36.84
N GLU A 143 -28.72 -21.36 -35.53
CA GLU A 143 -28.75 -20.21 -34.62
C GLU A 143 -27.67 -19.17 -34.94
N LYS A 144 -26.49 -19.60 -35.39
CA LYS A 144 -25.43 -18.69 -35.86
C LYS A 144 -25.86 -17.94 -37.12
N GLN A 145 -26.50 -18.61 -38.07
CA GLN A 145 -27.04 -17.99 -39.28
C GLN A 145 -28.12 -16.95 -38.96
N LEU A 146 -29.07 -17.30 -38.08
CA LEU A 146 -30.12 -16.37 -37.64
C LEU A 146 -29.53 -15.15 -36.92
N ALA A 147 -28.59 -15.36 -36.00
CA ALA A 147 -27.92 -14.27 -35.29
C ALA A 147 -27.14 -13.33 -36.22
N LEU A 148 -26.47 -13.89 -37.25
CA LEU A 148 -25.76 -13.09 -38.26
C LEU A 148 -26.75 -12.26 -39.09
N ARG A 149 -27.84 -12.87 -39.56
CA ARG A 149 -28.91 -12.17 -40.30
C ARG A 149 -29.48 -11.01 -39.48
N ASP A 150 -29.82 -11.25 -38.22
CA ASP A 150 -30.40 -10.24 -37.33
C ASP A 150 -29.41 -9.10 -37.05
N ALA A 151 -28.13 -9.42 -36.83
CA ALA A 151 -27.08 -8.44 -36.65
C ALA A 151 -26.93 -7.51 -37.88
N LEU A 152 -26.95 -8.08 -39.09
CA LEU A 152 -26.89 -7.32 -40.34
C LEU A 152 -28.12 -6.42 -40.54
N LEU A 153 -29.32 -6.94 -40.27
CA LEU A 153 -30.56 -6.16 -40.32
C LEU A 153 -30.55 -4.99 -39.32
N LYS A 154 -30.06 -5.23 -38.09
CA LYS A 154 -29.91 -4.19 -37.07
C LYS A 154 -28.89 -3.12 -37.48
N LYS A 155 -27.74 -3.52 -38.05
CA LYS A 155 -26.74 -2.59 -38.60
C LYS A 155 -27.33 -1.74 -39.72
N ARG A 156 -28.08 -2.34 -40.65
CA ARG A 156 -28.75 -1.62 -41.75
C ARG A 156 -29.77 -0.61 -41.23
N LYS A 157 -30.58 -0.98 -40.23
CA LYS A 157 -31.55 -0.05 -39.60
C LYS A 157 -30.89 1.13 -38.89
N ARG A 158 -29.66 0.95 -38.37
CA ARG A 158 -28.91 2.01 -37.68
C ARG A 158 -28.15 2.95 -38.64
N MET A 159 -27.90 2.50 -39.86
CA MET A 159 -27.26 3.34 -40.90
C MET A 159 -28.28 4.02 -41.83
N LYS A 160 -29.57 3.73 -41.66
CA LYS A 160 -30.65 4.61 -42.11
C LYS A 160 -30.96 5.57 -40.98
#